data_AF-A0A932UC01-F1
#
_entry.id   AF-A0A932UC01-F1
#
_cell.length_a   1.000
_cell.length_b   1.000
_cell.length_c   1.000
_cell.angle_alpha   90.00
_cell.angle_beta   90.00
_cell.angle_gamma   90.00
#
_symmetry.space_group_name_H-M   'P 1'
#
loop_
_entity.id
_entity.type
_entity.pdbx_description
1 polymer ?
#
loop_
_entity_poly.entity_id
_entity_poly.type
_entity_poly.pdbx_seq_one_letter_code
_entity_poly.pdbx_strand_id
1 'polypeptide(L)'
;MSARTTFAADAPPQPTAVPSLVDAMLRPETYPHPADRLRLLETHISWIALAGEYAYKFKKPVDFGFLDFSTFERRANDCAAEVRLNRRLCPDVYLGVVDLVERGGSFHIGGPGRRVEPAVCMRRLPDEGMLPALLARDAVQPSLLQQIAGRLARFHTRAPTGPGVDELGGLASVQLKWAENFEQMAPFIDRTISTASQVAIDAYVRRFLATHATLFDRRVAAGRIRDGHGDLHAASICVEGRRLHLFDCLEFSERYRCSDVAAEVAFLAMDLDHFGRADLSAAFVDTYVRHSSDDELRQLLDFYKCYRAYVRGKVLSLRLDELDRDPAHASTFVDEARSYFELAHSYTAEPRHPTLFVTVGLPASGKTSLACALAGRLALVRLSSDVVRKELVGMKSTERRLDAFQQGLYSPQMSRRTYAALRRRARRWLRRDHSVVLDATFGQPRERAAVRRLAAALGVGCVVLYCRADDTTIRARLASRATDVDTPSDARLELWPALRAAFVEPSEIPDLIEVDLTKPLAEAVEGALERIRTRITPSISNV
;
A
#
# COMPACT_ATOMS: atom_id res chain seq x y z
N MET A 1 85.42 28.99 16.88
CA MET A 1 84.39 28.42 15.98
C MET A 1 83.13 28.26 16.81
N SER A 2 82.21 29.23 16.73
CA SER A 2 81.10 29.39 17.68
C SER A 2 79.81 29.83 16.98
N ALA A 3 78.79 29.01 17.18
CA ALA A 3 77.38 29.29 17.49
C ALA A 3 76.47 30.26 16.68
N ARG A 4 75.21 29.76 16.56
CA ARG A 4 73.89 30.36 16.22
C ARG A 4 73.59 30.52 14.72
N THR A 5 72.46 30.06 14.17
CA THR A 5 71.07 30.31 14.63
C THR A 5 70.09 29.25 14.06
N THR A 6 69.10 28.84 14.86
CA THR A 6 67.90 28.05 14.51
C THR A 6 66.67 28.95 14.37
N PHE A 7 65.82 28.70 13.36
CA PHE A 7 64.33 28.78 13.25
C PHE A 7 64.02 28.42 11.77
N ALA A 8 63.05 27.61 11.37
CA ALA A 8 61.70 27.36 11.87
C ALA A 8 61.25 25.91 11.57
N ALA A 9 60.34 25.36 12.38
CA ALA A 9 59.61 24.12 12.09
C ALA A 9 58.13 24.31 12.41
N ASP A 10 57.32 24.11 11.37
CA ASP A 10 55.95 23.63 11.28
C ASP A 10 54.92 24.06 12.35
N ALA A 11 53.95 24.84 11.86
CA ALA A 11 52.68 25.07 12.52
C ALA A 11 51.92 23.74 12.72
N PRO A 12 51.17 23.58 13.82
CA PRO A 12 50.38 22.37 14.07
C PRO A 12 49.30 22.17 13.00
N PRO A 13 48.96 20.91 12.65
CA PRO A 13 47.88 20.63 11.71
C PRO A 13 46.56 21.20 12.24
N GLN A 14 45.85 21.93 11.38
CA GLN A 14 44.51 22.44 11.68
C GLN A 14 43.53 21.28 11.95
N PRO A 15 42.53 21.46 12.84
CA PRO A 15 41.58 20.42 13.17
C PRO A 15 40.84 19.96 11.90
N THR A 16 40.95 18.68 11.60
CA THR A 16 40.17 18.01 10.56
C THR A 16 38.69 18.28 10.78
N ALA A 17 38.01 18.79 9.75
CA ALA A 17 36.59 19.08 9.80
C ALA A 17 35.83 17.84 10.29
N VAL A 18 35.03 18.00 11.34
CA VAL A 18 34.13 16.97 11.86
C VAL A 18 33.22 16.54 10.70
N PRO A 19 33.12 15.25 10.36
CA PRO A 19 32.20 14.75 9.33
C PRO A 19 30.78 15.22 9.64
N SER A 20 29.95 15.46 8.61
CA SER A 20 28.52 15.68 8.89
C SER A 20 27.96 14.47 9.63
N LEU A 21 26.92 14.68 10.45
CA LEU A 21 26.29 13.60 11.22
C LEU A 21 25.89 12.42 10.31
N VAL A 22 25.46 12.72 9.09
CA VAL A 22 25.09 11.74 8.07
C VAL A 22 26.32 10.99 7.53
N ASP A 23 27.43 11.68 7.26
CA ASP A 23 28.68 11.03 6.84
C ASP A 23 29.20 10.07 7.89
N ALA A 24 29.05 10.43 9.17
CA ALA A 24 29.40 9.55 10.28
C ALA A 24 28.58 8.26 10.27
N MET A 25 27.27 8.33 10.01
CA MET A 25 26.42 7.14 9.91
C MET A 25 26.82 6.19 8.78
N LEU A 26 27.55 6.66 7.77
CA LEU A 26 28.02 5.87 6.63
C LEU A 26 29.46 5.36 6.77
N ARG A 27 30.06 5.48 7.96
CA ARG A 27 31.40 4.95 8.27
C ARG A 27 31.32 3.65 9.08
N PRO A 28 31.97 2.56 8.66
CA PRO A 28 32.00 1.31 9.42
C PRO A 28 32.54 1.48 10.85
N GLU A 29 33.52 2.36 11.03
CA GLU A 29 34.20 2.61 12.31
C GLU A 29 33.28 3.26 13.36
N THR A 30 32.13 3.78 12.94
CA THR A 30 31.12 4.34 13.85
C THR A 30 30.38 3.25 14.63
N TYR A 31 30.41 2.00 14.19
CA TYR A 31 29.63 0.92 14.80
C TYR A 31 30.51 0.00 15.65
N PRO A 32 30.02 -0.49 16.81
CA PRO A 32 30.76 -1.40 17.68
C PRO A 32 30.81 -2.85 17.15
N HIS A 33 30.29 -3.09 15.94
CA HIS A 33 30.19 -4.40 15.29
C HIS A 33 30.55 -4.27 13.81
N PRO A 34 30.88 -5.37 13.10
CA PRO A 34 31.08 -5.35 11.66
C PRO A 34 29.88 -4.72 10.92
N ALA A 35 30.16 -3.82 9.97
CA ALA A 35 29.16 -2.98 9.29
C ALA A 35 29.42 -2.91 7.77
N ASP A 36 29.59 -4.07 7.14
CA ASP A 36 30.08 -4.20 5.75
C ASP A 36 29.06 -3.77 4.66
N ARG A 37 27.82 -3.45 5.06
CA ARG A 37 26.69 -3.14 4.15
C ARG A 37 25.92 -1.90 4.60
N LEU A 38 26.62 -0.77 4.73
CA LEU A 38 26.02 0.49 5.14
C LEU A 38 25.08 1.03 4.06
N ARG A 39 23.82 1.23 4.43
CA ARG A 39 22.83 1.93 3.62
C ARG A 39 22.10 2.93 4.50
N LEU A 40 22.03 4.17 4.07
CA LEU A 40 21.17 5.16 4.69
C LEU A 40 19.82 5.17 4.00
N LEU A 41 18.75 5.04 4.78
CA LEU A 41 17.39 5.36 4.35
C LEU A 41 16.97 6.67 5.00
N GLU A 42 16.21 7.47 4.28
CA GLU A 42 15.76 8.77 4.76
C GLU A 42 14.25 8.88 4.66
N THR A 43 13.64 9.41 5.72
CA THR A 43 12.23 9.79 5.76
C THR A 43 12.14 11.29 6.05
N HIS A 44 10.95 11.88 5.94
CA HIS A 44 10.71 13.27 6.32
C HIS A 44 11.12 13.63 7.77
N ILE A 45 11.12 12.68 8.72
CA ILE A 45 11.42 12.93 10.15
C ILE A 45 12.61 12.13 10.70
N SER A 46 13.23 11.25 9.93
CA SER A 46 14.27 10.34 10.44
C SER A 46 15.30 9.93 9.40
N TRP A 47 16.52 9.67 9.86
CA TRP A 47 17.55 8.94 9.14
C TRP A 47 17.64 7.52 9.72
N ILE A 48 17.76 6.51 8.86
CA ILE A 48 17.85 5.11 9.27
C ILE A 48 19.11 4.51 8.65
N ALA A 49 20.12 4.29 9.46
CA ALA A 49 21.36 3.66 9.03
C ALA A 49 21.26 2.14 9.20
N LEU A 50 21.27 1.40 8.09
CA LEU A 50 21.33 -0.06 8.09
C LEU A 50 22.81 -0.47 8.13
N ALA A 51 23.24 -1.08 9.23
CA ALA A 51 24.63 -1.41 9.50
C ALA A 51 24.77 -2.89 9.86
N GLY A 52 25.12 -3.72 8.89
CA GLY A 52 25.21 -5.17 9.08
C GLY A 52 23.86 -5.77 9.50
N GLU A 53 23.85 -6.40 10.68
CA GLU A 53 22.67 -7.03 11.29
C GLU A 53 21.75 -6.04 12.03
N TYR A 54 22.13 -4.76 12.12
CA TYR A 54 21.43 -3.75 12.90
C TYR A 54 20.90 -2.61 12.03
N ALA A 55 19.91 -1.91 12.55
CA ALA A 55 19.38 -0.67 12.01
C ALA A 55 19.32 0.39 13.12
N TYR A 56 19.80 1.59 12.83
CA TYR A 56 19.83 2.71 13.77
C TYR A 56 18.97 3.84 13.23
N LYS A 57 17.89 4.19 13.93
CA LYS A 57 16.97 5.26 13.54
C LYS A 57 17.24 6.51 14.38
N PHE A 58 17.67 7.57 13.72
CA PHE A 58 17.93 8.90 14.28
C PHE A 58 16.81 9.85 13.88
N LYS A 59 16.38 10.71 14.79
CA LYS A 59 15.34 11.71 14.52
C LYS A 59 15.98 12.97 13.92
N LYS A 60 15.34 13.55 12.91
CA LYS A 60 15.80 14.82 12.33
C LYS A 60 15.44 15.98 13.26
N PRO A 61 16.26 17.04 13.34
CA PRO A 61 15.96 18.21 14.15
C PRO A 61 14.95 19.13 13.45
N VAL A 62 13.69 18.70 13.38
CA VAL A 62 12.59 19.39 12.67
C VAL A 62 11.45 19.75 13.62
N ASP A 63 10.68 20.78 13.26
CA ASP A 63 9.41 21.15 13.89
C ASP A 63 8.35 21.37 12.81
N PHE A 64 7.31 20.54 12.83
CA PHE A 64 6.18 20.60 11.90
C PHE A 64 4.88 21.07 12.58
N GLY A 65 4.96 21.60 13.80
CA GLY A 65 3.81 22.04 14.62
C GLY A 65 3.03 20.88 15.26
N PHE A 66 2.85 19.76 14.55
CA PHE A 66 2.29 18.53 15.12
C PHE A 66 3.37 17.59 15.69
N LEU A 67 4.64 17.91 15.47
CA LEU A 67 5.82 17.15 15.86
C LEU A 67 6.99 18.11 16.08
N ASP A 68 7.64 18.05 17.25
CA ASP A 68 8.80 18.88 17.57
C ASP A 68 9.97 18.02 18.06
N PHE A 69 10.98 17.92 17.20
CA PHE A 69 12.25 17.25 17.42
C PHE A 69 13.44 18.23 17.45
N SER A 70 13.19 19.52 17.69
CA SER A 70 14.20 20.57 17.65
C SER A 70 15.36 20.36 18.64
N THR A 71 15.12 19.79 19.81
CA THR A 71 16.14 19.57 20.85
C THR A 71 16.55 18.10 21.00
N PHE A 72 17.77 17.89 21.50
CA PHE A 72 18.29 16.56 21.81
C PHE A 72 17.38 15.80 22.78
N GLU A 73 16.90 16.45 23.84
CA GLU A 73 16.04 15.85 24.87
C GLU A 73 14.72 15.37 24.28
N ARG A 74 14.12 16.15 23.37
CA ARG A 74 12.88 15.77 22.67
C ARG A 74 13.10 14.52 21.82
N ARG A 75 14.20 14.47 21.06
CA ARG A 75 14.56 13.29 20.25
C ARG A 75 14.88 12.06 21.11
N ALA A 76 15.52 12.26 22.27
CA ALA A 76 15.85 11.17 23.19
C ALA A 76 14.58 10.58 23.84
N ASN A 77 13.65 11.45 24.27
CA ASN A 77 12.36 11.03 24.80
C ASN A 77 11.52 10.29 23.75
N ASP A 78 11.55 10.75 22.50
CA ASP A 78 10.87 10.09 21.39
C ASP A 78 11.49 8.71 21.09
N CYS A 79 12.82 8.59 21.03
CA CYS A 79 13.49 7.30 20.88
C CYS A 79 13.09 6.31 22.00
N ALA A 80 13.00 6.78 23.25
CA ALA A 80 12.56 5.95 24.36
C ALA A 80 11.08 5.54 24.24
N ALA A 81 10.22 6.44 23.75
CA ALA A 81 8.82 6.14 23.46
C ALA A 81 8.69 5.11 22.33
N GLU A 82 9.45 5.25 21.25
CA GLU A 82 9.46 4.32 20.12
C GLU A 82 9.83 2.91 20.57
N VAL A 83 10.92 2.76 21.34
CA VAL A 83 11.33 1.45 21.90
C VAL A 83 10.22 0.87 22.78
N ARG A 84 9.65 1.66 23.70
CA ARG A 84 8.60 1.21 24.61
C ARG A 84 7.36 0.72 23.84
N LEU A 85 6.88 1.52 22.88
CA LEU A 85 5.64 1.26 22.16
C LEU A 85 5.78 0.10 21.19
N ASN A 86 6.91 0.00 20.49
CA ASN A 86 7.13 -1.06 19.51
C ASN A 86 7.41 -2.42 20.16
N ARG A 87 8.02 -2.47 21.35
CA ARG A 87 8.20 -3.72 22.10
C ARG A 87 6.88 -4.44 22.43
N ARG A 88 5.73 -3.75 22.40
CA ARG A 88 4.40 -4.36 22.57
C ARG A 88 4.07 -5.41 21.50
N LEU A 89 4.58 -5.21 20.28
CA LEU A 89 4.34 -6.07 19.11
C LEU A 89 5.63 -6.62 18.47
N CYS A 90 6.80 -6.11 18.86
CA CYS A 90 8.08 -6.48 18.26
C CYS A 90 9.24 -6.45 19.29
N PRO A 91 9.16 -7.19 20.40
CA PRO A 91 10.13 -7.08 21.50
C PRO A 91 11.57 -7.43 21.07
N ASP A 92 11.72 -8.41 20.17
CA ASP A 92 13.03 -8.92 19.73
C ASP A 92 13.68 -8.06 18.62
N VAL A 93 13.00 -7.03 18.14
CA VAL A 93 13.51 -6.12 17.11
C VAL A 93 14.02 -4.82 17.72
N TYR A 94 13.33 -4.26 18.72
CA TYR A 94 13.72 -3.00 19.35
C TYR A 94 14.64 -3.23 20.54
N LEU A 95 15.94 -3.07 20.33
CA LEU A 95 16.98 -3.47 21.28
C LEU A 95 17.24 -2.42 22.36
N GLY A 96 17.01 -1.14 22.06
CA GLY A 96 17.10 -0.06 23.05
C GLY A 96 17.39 1.30 22.42
N VAL A 97 17.64 2.28 23.27
CA VAL A 97 18.15 3.60 22.87
C VAL A 97 19.67 3.58 23.06
N VAL A 98 20.38 4.08 22.05
CA VAL A 98 21.83 4.32 22.08
C VAL A 98 22.10 5.76 21.70
N ASP A 99 23.28 6.29 22.01
CA ASP A 99 23.68 7.61 21.54
C ASP A 99 24.80 7.47 20.51
N LEU A 100 24.77 8.31 19.48
CA LEU A 100 25.97 8.66 18.74
C LEU A 100 26.78 9.63 19.60
N VAL A 101 28.02 9.25 19.89
CA VAL A 101 28.96 10.04 20.69
C VAL A 101 30.13 10.51 19.85
N GLU A 102 30.62 11.71 20.13
CA GLU A 102 31.88 12.22 19.59
C GLU A 102 33.00 12.00 20.60
N ARG A 103 34.09 11.36 20.15
CA ARG A 103 35.32 11.15 20.92
C ARG A 103 36.53 11.30 20.01
N GLY A 104 37.42 12.22 20.36
CA GLY A 104 38.68 12.43 19.63
C GLY A 104 38.48 12.78 18.15
N GLY A 105 37.46 13.59 17.83
CA GLY A 105 37.14 14.00 16.44
C GLY A 105 36.50 12.91 15.57
N SER A 106 36.06 11.81 16.18
CA SER A 106 35.38 10.70 15.50
C SER A 106 34.07 10.33 16.19
N PHE A 107 33.13 9.78 15.43
CA PHE A 107 31.80 9.39 15.91
C PHE A 107 31.71 7.88 16.15
N HIS A 108 31.07 7.50 17.25
CA HIS A 108 30.88 6.12 17.69
C HIS A 108 29.46 5.92 18.20
N ILE A 109 28.89 4.73 18.01
CA ILE A 109 27.63 4.33 18.64
C ILE A 109 27.93 3.79 20.04
N GLY A 110 27.40 4.45 21.05
CA GLY A 110 27.59 4.11 22.46
C GLY A 110 29.02 4.37 22.96
N GLY A 111 29.25 3.99 24.21
CA GLY A 111 30.53 4.20 24.89
C GLY A 111 30.75 5.64 25.39
N PRO A 112 31.95 5.96 25.90
CA PRO A 112 32.25 7.27 26.46
C PRO A 112 32.49 8.32 25.37
N GLY A 113 31.99 9.53 25.56
CA GLY A 113 32.17 10.66 24.65
C GLY A 113 31.12 11.75 24.88
N ARG A 114 31.19 12.83 24.11
CA ARG A 114 30.13 13.85 24.11
C ARG A 114 28.93 13.29 23.35
N ARG A 115 27.76 13.21 23.97
CA ARG A 115 26.52 12.78 23.31
C ARG A 115 26.17 13.79 22.21
N VAL A 116 25.92 13.31 21.01
CA VAL A 116 25.60 14.14 19.84
C VAL A 116 24.17 13.92 19.39
N GLU A 117 23.75 12.67 19.23
CA GLU A 117 22.40 12.35 18.75
C GLU A 117 21.90 11.01 19.32
N PRO A 118 20.72 10.94 19.95
CA PRO A 118 20.09 9.66 20.32
C PRO A 118 19.63 8.88 19.09
N ALA A 119 19.62 7.56 19.21
CA ALA A 119 19.13 6.65 18.18
C ALA A 119 18.38 5.48 18.79
N VAL A 120 17.39 4.98 18.06
CA VAL A 120 16.79 3.67 18.32
C VAL A 120 17.67 2.61 17.67
N CYS A 121 18.22 1.70 18.47
CA CYS A 121 18.94 0.52 17.98
C CYS A 121 17.96 -0.64 17.78
N MET A 122 17.94 -1.18 16.57
CA MET A 122 17.07 -2.26 16.15
C MET A 122 17.87 -3.38 15.51
N ARG A 123 17.35 -4.61 15.61
CA ARG A 123 17.77 -5.68 14.69
C ARG A 123 17.21 -5.38 13.31
N ARG A 124 18.04 -5.50 12.28
CA ARG A 124 17.62 -5.33 10.89
C ARG A 124 16.67 -6.46 10.50
N LEU A 125 15.53 -6.09 9.94
CA LEU A 125 14.56 -7.02 9.36
C LEU A 125 14.91 -7.32 7.89
N PRO A 126 14.62 -8.53 7.38
CA PRO A 126 14.90 -8.90 5.99
C PRO A 126 14.01 -8.15 5.00
N ASP A 127 14.61 -7.46 4.02
CA ASP A 127 13.91 -6.69 3.00
C ASP A 127 12.90 -7.57 2.22
N GLU A 128 13.25 -8.83 1.92
CA GLU A 128 12.39 -9.80 1.22
C GLU A 128 11.22 -10.35 2.06
N GLY A 129 11.28 -10.17 3.38
CA GLY A 129 10.23 -10.55 4.33
C GLY A 129 9.15 -9.47 4.52
N MET A 130 9.40 -8.26 4.03
CA MET A 130 8.47 -7.13 4.12
C MET A 130 7.17 -7.42 3.38
N LEU A 131 6.02 -7.15 4.00
CA LEU A 131 4.72 -7.48 3.41
C LEU A 131 4.49 -6.83 2.02
N PRO A 132 4.91 -5.58 1.75
CA PRO A 132 4.86 -5.02 0.39
C PRO A 132 5.64 -5.85 -0.64
N ALA A 133 6.83 -6.33 -0.28
CA ALA A 133 7.63 -7.19 -1.16
C ALA A 133 6.94 -8.55 -1.39
N LEU A 134 6.29 -9.11 -0.36
CA LEU A 134 5.50 -10.34 -0.50
C LEU A 134 4.24 -10.14 -1.36
N LEU A 135 3.56 -9.01 -1.23
CA LEU A 135 2.38 -8.65 -2.03
C LEU A 135 2.76 -8.44 -3.50
N ALA A 136 3.84 -7.71 -3.76
CA ALA A 136 4.32 -7.43 -5.12
C ALA A 136 4.63 -8.69 -5.92
N ARG A 137 5.09 -9.76 -5.26
CA ARG A 137 5.37 -11.07 -5.89
C ARG A 137 4.26 -12.12 -5.73
N ASP A 138 3.06 -11.70 -5.32
CA ASP A 138 1.89 -12.57 -5.08
C ASP A 138 2.18 -13.75 -4.11
N ALA A 139 3.13 -13.59 -3.18
CA ALA A 139 3.54 -14.62 -2.22
C ALA A 139 2.70 -14.66 -0.93
N VAL A 140 1.73 -13.76 -0.79
CA VAL A 140 0.88 -13.70 0.40
C VAL A 140 -0.30 -14.65 0.28
N GLN A 141 -0.40 -15.57 1.23
CA GLN A 141 -1.50 -16.51 1.37
C GLN A 141 -2.53 -16.03 2.43
N PRO A 142 -3.82 -16.36 2.30
CA PRO A 142 -4.84 -16.01 3.29
C PRO A 142 -4.49 -16.43 4.73
N SER A 143 -3.74 -17.52 4.92
CA SER A 143 -3.28 -17.99 6.23
C SER A 143 -2.33 -17.02 6.94
N LEU A 144 -1.56 -16.21 6.19
CA LEU A 144 -0.74 -15.16 6.79
C LEU A 144 -1.62 -14.04 7.36
N LEU A 145 -2.65 -13.62 6.61
CA LEU A 145 -3.60 -12.60 7.07
C LEU A 145 -4.38 -13.07 8.29
N GLN A 146 -4.70 -14.36 8.37
CA GLN A 146 -5.32 -14.95 9.55
C GLN A 146 -4.41 -14.85 10.78
N GLN A 147 -3.10 -15.09 10.62
CA GLN A 147 -2.12 -14.94 11.71
C GLN A 147 -1.98 -13.48 12.16
N ILE A 148 -1.91 -12.54 11.19
CA ILE A 148 -1.86 -11.11 11.46
C ILE A 148 -3.11 -10.68 12.24
N ALA A 149 -4.31 -11.01 11.74
CA ALA A 149 -5.59 -10.69 12.38
C ALA A 149 -5.69 -11.25 13.80
N GLY A 150 -5.33 -12.53 14.01
CA GLY A 150 -5.38 -13.15 15.33
C GLY A 150 -4.36 -12.57 16.32
N ARG A 151 -3.20 -12.10 15.85
CA ARG A 151 -2.26 -11.36 16.71
C ARG A 151 -2.78 -9.97 17.05
N LEU A 152 -3.31 -9.26 16.06
CA LEU A 152 -3.85 -7.91 16.22
C LEU A 152 -5.05 -7.88 17.18
N ALA A 153 -6.00 -8.81 17.01
CA ALA A 153 -7.15 -8.92 17.91
C ALA A 153 -6.72 -9.13 19.37
N ARG A 154 -5.75 -10.02 19.62
CA ARG A 154 -5.17 -10.23 20.96
C ARG A 154 -4.48 -8.99 21.50
N PHE A 155 -3.75 -8.25 20.67
CA PHE A 155 -3.15 -6.98 21.07
C PHE A 155 -4.22 -5.96 21.49
N HIS A 156 -5.24 -5.76 20.67
CA HIS A 156 -6.32 -4.82 20.96
C HIS A 156 -7.10 -5.14 22.25
N THR A 157 -7.27 -6.42 22.61
CA THR A 157 -7.90 -6.78 23.90
C THR A 157 -7.11 -6.31 25.12
N ARG A 158 -5.79 -6.11 24.98
CA ARG A 158 -4.87 -5.73 26.07
C ARG A 158 -4.41 -4.28 25.98
N ALA A 159 -4.61 -3.62 24.84
CA ALA A 159 -4.22 -2.24 24.64
C ALA A 159 -4.99 -1.31 25.60
N PRO A 160 -4.36 -0.25 26.14
CA PRO A 160 -5.03 0.71 27.02
C PRO A 160 -6.30 1.32 26.42
N THR A 161 -7.28 1.61 27.25
CA THR A 161 -8.59 2.23 26.94
C THR A 161 -9.10 3.00 28.17
N GLY A 162 -10.09 3.88 28.01
CA GLY A 162 -10.70 4.63 29.10
C GLY A 162 -10.53 6.15 29.00
N PRO A 163 -10.91 6.90 30.06
CA PRO A 163 -10.90 8.37 30.06
C PRO A 163 -9.52 8.93 29.67
N GLY A 164 -9.47 9.79 28.66
CA GLY A 164 -8.22 10.25 28.03
C GLY A 164 -7.95 9.55 26.68
N VAL A 165 -7.85 8.22 26.65
CA VAL A 165 -7.74 7.46 25.39
C VAL A 165 -9.02 7.63 24.56
N ASP A 166 -10.18 7.56 25.23
CA ASP A 166 -11.49 7.72 24.62
C ASP A 166 -11.71 9.11 24.01
N GLU A 167 -11.19 10.15 24.66
CA GLU A 167 -11.26 11.53 24.17
C GLU A 167 -10.43 11.69 22.88
N LEU A 168 -9.24 11.08 22.85
CA LEU A 168 -8.33 11.15 21.70
C LEU A 168 -8.83 10.36 20.48
N GLY A 169 -9.68 9.35 20.65
CA GLY A 169 -10.23 8.53 19.57
C GLY A 169 -11.73 8.65 19.32
N GLY A 170 -12.45 9.41 20.16
CA GLY A 170 -13.89 9.63 20.04
C GLY A 170 -14.30 10.53 18.87
N LEU A 171 -15.61 10.71 18.70
CA LEU A 171 -16.21 11.39 17.54
C LEU A 171 -15.63 12.79 17.29
N ALA A 172 -15.48 13.60 18.33
CA ALA A 172 -14.94 14.97 18.21
C ALA A 172 -13.50 14.97 17.64
N SER A 173 -12.64 14.05 18.09
CA SER A 173 -11.29 13.90 17.57
C SER A 173 -11.29 13.43 16.11
N VAL A 174 -12.19 12.49 15.75
CA VAL A 174 -12.36 12.04 14.37
C VAL A 174 -12.80 13.19 13.45
N GLN A 175 -13.77 14.00 13.89
CA GLN A 175 -14.22 15.20 13.16
C GLN A 175 -13.08 16.20 12.94
N LEU A 176 -12.30 16.49 13.99
CA LEU A 176 -11.17 17.42 13.90
C LEU A 176 -10.10 16.92 12.93
N LYS A 177 -9.74 15.62 12.98
CA LYS A 177 -8.78 15.01 12.05
C LYS A 177 -9.21 15.12 10.59
N TRP A 178 -10.51 14.98 10.30
CA TRP A 178 -11.05 15.18 8.96
C TRP A 178 -11.00 16.65 8.52
N ALA A 179 -11.36 17.58 9.41
CA ALA A 179 -11.27 19.01 9.12
C ALA A 179 -9.84 19.44 8.76
N GLU A 180 -8.85 19.03 9.57
CA GLU A 180 -7.42 19.29 9.31
C GLU A 180 -6.97 18.67 7.97
N ASN A 181 -7.41 17.44 7.67
CA ASN A 181 -7.10 16.78 6.40
C ASN A 181 -7.64 17.54 5.19
N PHE A 182 -8.86 18.10 5.28
CA PHE A 182 -9.44 18.88 4.19
C PHE A 182 -8.77 20.24 4.03
N GLU A 183 -8.48 20.92 5.13
CA GLU A 183 -7.76 22.19 5.13
C GLU A 183 -6.36 22.05 4.49
N GLN A 184 -5.58 21.07 4.94
CA GLN A 184 -4.22 20.81 4.45
C GLN A 184 -4.18 20.40 2.96
N MET A 185 -5.28 19.87 2.44
CA MET A 185 -5.36 19.41 1.05
C MET A 185 -5.82 20.48 0.06
N ALA A 186 -6.31 21.63 0.54
CA ALA A 186 -6.78 22.70 -0.33
C ALA A 186 -5.76 23.11 -1.43
N PRO A 187 -4.44 23.21 -1.16
CA PRO A 187 -3.44 23.57 -2.18
C PRO A 187 -3.17 22.49 -3.26
N PHE A 188 -3.69 21.28 -3.07
CA PHE A 188 -3.40 20.12 -3.92
C PHE A 188 -4.61 19.63 -4.73
N ILE A 189 -5.74 20.30 -4.59
CA ILE A 189 -6.92 20.11 -5.44
C ILE A 189 -6.53 20.42 -6.89
N ASP A 190 -6.98 19.56 -7.81
CA ASP A 190 -6.65 19.50 -9.23
C ASP A 190 -5.15 19.28 -9.58
N ARG A 191 -4.28 19.14 -8.57
CA ARG A 191 -2.90 18.62 -8.73
C ARG A 191 -2.86 17.10 -8.52
N THR A 192 -3.29 16.66 -7.34
CA THR A 192 -3.23 15.24 -6.89
C THR A 192 -4.59 14.63 -6.61
N ILE A 193 -5.60 15.44 -6.31
CA ILE A 193 -6.99 15.02 -6.15
C ILE A 193 -7.87 15.91 -7.03
N SER A 194 -8.75 15.33 -7.86
CA SER A 194 -9.71 16.12 -8.64
C SER A 194 -10.72 16.81 -7.72
N THR A 195 -11.17 18.01 -8.08
CA THR A 195 -12.27 18.72 -7.41
C THR A 195 -13.50 17.83 -7.18
N ALA A 196 -13.92 17.06 -8.20
CA ALA A 196 -15.08 16.16 -8.09
C ALA A 196 -14.91 15.09 -6.99
N SER A 197 -13.74 14.46 -6.92
CA SER A 197 -13.43 13.48 -5.85
C SER A 197 -13.37 14.13 -4.47
N GLN A 198 -12.79 15.33 -4.36
CA GLN A 198 -12.74 16.07 -3.09
C GLN A 198 -14.15 16.36 -2.56
N VAL A 199 -15.03 16.88 -3.41
CA VAL A 199 -16.43 17.18 -3.06
C VAL A 199 -17.19 15.91 -2.67
N ALA A 200 -17.02 14.82 -3.41
CA ALA A 200 -17.68 13.55 -3.11
C ALA A 200 -17.24 12.96 -1.76
N ILE A 201 -15.93 13.01 -1.46
CA ILE A 201 -15.39 12.53 -0.19
C ILE A 201 -15.86 13.42 0.98
N ASP A 202 -15.80 14.74 0.85
CA ASP A 202 -16.27 15.66 1.91
C ASP A 202 -17.77 15.45 2.21
N ALA A 203 -18.60 15.36 1.17
CA ALA A 203 -20.04 15.10 1.32
C ALA A 203 -20.32 13.75 2.02
N TYR A 204 -19.59 12.69 1.63
CA TYR A 204 -19.68 11.37 2.26
C TYR A 204 -19.29 11.43 3.74
N VAL A 205 -18.14 12.02 4.06
CA VAL A 205 -17.63 12.11 5.44
C VAL A 205 -18.60 12.87 6.34
N ARG A 206 -19.11 14.03 5.90
CA ARG A 206 -20.08 14.82 6.66
C ARG A 206 -21.37 14.04 6.92
N ARG A 207 -21.92 13.41 5.88
CA ARG A 207 -23.14 12.58 6.01
C ARG A 207 -22.92 11.40 6.95
N PHE A 208 -21.80 10.69 6.80
CA PHE A 208 -21.49 9.53 7.61
C PHE A 208 -21.38 9.89 9.10
N LEU A 209 -20.62 10.94 9.43
CA LEU A 209 -20.43 11.42 10.80
C LEU A 209 -21.75 11.88 11.43
N ALA A 210 -22.60 12.57 10.68
CA ALA A 210 -23.91 13.01 11.18
C ALA A 210 -24.87 11.83 11.43
N THR A 211 -24.88 10.85 10.52
CA THR A 211 -25.82 9.71 10.58
C THR A 211 -25.41 8.66 11.62
N HIS A 212 -24.11 8.53 11.88
CA HIS A 212 -23.55 7.47 12.73
C HIS A 212 -23.02 7.96 14.08
N ALA A 213 -23.38 9.17 14.54
CA ALA A 213 -22.91 9.70 15.82
C ALA A 213 -23.13 8.71 16.99
N THR A 214 -24.32 8.11 17.08
CA THR A 214 -24.67 7.11 18.11
C THR A 214 -23.88 5.80 17.98
N LEU A 215 -23.38 5.47 16.78
CA LEU A 215 -22.47 4.35 16.61
C LEU A 215 -21.13 4.68 17.26
N PHE A 216 -20.53 5.85 16.99
CA PHE A 216 -19.27 6.25 17.65
C PHE A 216 -19.39 6.27 19.18
N ASP A 217 -20.48 6.77 19.74
CA ASP A 217 -20.70 6.76 21.20
C ASP A 217 -20.74 5.33 21.76
N ARG A 218 -21.42 4.41 21.07
CA ARG A 218 -21.45 2.99 21.44
C ARG A 218 -20.08 2.33 21.35
N ARG A 219 -19.26 2.70 20.35
CA ARG A 219 -17.87 2.22 20.25
C ARG A 219 -17.04 2.64 21.45
N VAL A 220 -17.15 3.91 21.87
CA VAL A 220 -16.49 4.42 23.09
C VAL A 220 -16.95 3.65 24.31
N ALA A 221 -18.27 3.53 24.53
CA ALA A 221 -18.84 2.81 25.67
C ALA A 221 -18.44 1.31 25.71
N ALA A 222 -18.25 0.69 24.56
CA ALA A 222 -17.78 -0.69 24.42
C ALA A 222 -16.24 -0.85 24.57
N GLY A 223 -15.51 0.22 24.92
CA GLY A 223 -14.06 0.21 25.07
C GLY A 223 -13.34 -0.13 23.76
N ARG A 224 -13.88 0.32 22.61
CA ARG A 224 -13.29 0.07 21.28
C ARG A 224 -12.24 1.09 20.90
N ILE A 225 -12.14 2.21 21.63
CA ILE A 225 -11.04 3.16 21.48
C ILE A 225 -9.83 2.64 22.24
N ARG A 226 -8.71 2.46 21.54
CA ARG A 226 -7.50 1.84 22.07
C ARG A 226 -6.27 2.67 21.75
N ASP A 227 -5.31 2.66 22.67
CA ASP A 227 -3.93 3.05 22.42
C ASP A 227 -3.23 1.94 21.61
N GLY A 228 -3.52 1.90 20.31
CA GLY A 228 -3.10 0.86 19.38
C GLY A 228 -1.70 1.05 18.80
N HIS A 229 -1.49 0.53 17.60
CA HIS A 229 -0.30 0.76 16.78
C HIS A 229 -0.30 2.16 16.13
N GLY A 230 -1.48 2.66 15.73
CA GLY A 230 -1.65 4.00 15.15
C GLY A 230 -1.29 4.12 13.66
N ASP A 231 -0.30 3.35 13.19
CA ASP A 231 0.19 3.36 11.80
C ASP A 231 0.34 1.95 11.19
N LEU A 232 -0.67 1.08 11.35
CA LEU A 232 -0.56 -0.33 10.95
C LEU A 232 -0.87 -0.55 9.46
N HIS A 233 0.09 -0.25 8.60
CA HIS A 233 -0.01 -0.53 7.16
C HIS A 233 0.94 -1.67 6.75
N ALA A 234 0.96 -2.06 5.47
CA ALA A 234 1.72 -3.23 5.05
C ALA A 234 3.22 -3.07 5.28
N ALA A 235 3.79 -1.87 5.08
CA ALA A 235 5.22 -1.65 5.31
C ALA A 235 5.62 -1.72 6.80
N SER A 236 4.65 -1.71 7.72
CA SER A 236 4.82 -1.93 9.15
C SER A 236 4.82 -3.41 9.53
N ILE A 237 4.85 -4.32 8.54
CA ILE A 237 4.77 -5.77 8.74
C ILE A 237 5.91 -6.50 8.01
N CYS A 238 6.64 -7.33 8.75
CA CYS A 238 7.67 -8.22 8.21
C CYS A 238 7.46 -9.67 8.65
N VAL A 239 7.72 -10.61 7.75
CA VAL A 239 7.67 -12.05 7.98
C VAL A 239 9.09 -12.63 7.90
N GLU A 240 9.54 -13.24 9.00
CA GLU A 240 10.85 -13.88 9.11
C GLU A 240 10.67 -15.35 9.49
N GLY A 241 10.65 -16.22 8.47
CA GLY A 241 10.32 -17.63 8.65
C GLY A 241 8.90 -17.81 9.21
N ARG A 242 8.79 -18.23 10.47
CA ARG A 242 7.50 -18.37 11.18
C ARG A 242 7.18 -17.17 12.09
N ARG A 243 8.10 -16.22 12.22
CA ARG A 243 7.93 -15.03 13.04
C ARG A 243 7.24 -13.93 12.24
N LEU A 244 6.32 -13.26 12.90
CA LEU A 244 5.67 -12.06 12.40
C LEU A 244 6.22 -10.88 13.20
N HIS A 245 6.46 -9.76 12.56
CA HIS A 245 6.92 -8.53 13.17
C HIS A 245 5.96 -7.42 12.75
N LEU A 246 5.24 -6.82 13.71
CA LEU A 246 4.47 -5.59 13.48
C LEU A 246 5.21 -4.47 14.21
N PHE A 247 5.79 -3.55 13.45
CA PHE A 247 6.77 -2.58 13.90
C PHE A 247 6.46 -1.19 13.35
N ASP A 248 7.19 -0.18 13.82
CA ASP A 248 6.98 1.23 13.47
C ASP A 248 5.62 1.77 13.96
N CYS A 249 5.26 1.42 15.20
CA CYS A 249 4.14 1.99 15.93
C CYS A 249 4.32 3.49 16.16
N LEU A 250 3.29 4.29 15.88
CA LEU A 250 3.31 5.75 15.92
C LEU A 250 3.61 6.29 17.33
N GLU A 251 4.83 6.76 17.56
CA GLU A 251 5.35 7.13 18.87
C GLU A 251 5.03 8.58 19.29
N PHE A 252 5.05 9.50 18.33
CA PHE A 252 5.17 10.92 18.58
C PHE A 252 3.84 11.65 18.84
N SER A 253 2.69 11.01 18.59
CA SER A 253 1.38 11.63 18.80
C SER A 253 0.33 10.65 19.27
N GLU A 254 -0.05 10.76 20.55
CA GLU A 254 -1.12 9.94 21.12
C GLU A 254 -2.46 10.21 20.43
N ARG A 255 -2.70 11.44 19.99
CA ARG A 255 -3.92 11.81 19.24
C ARG A 255 -4.07 10.98 17.97
N TYR A 256 -2.99 10.65 17.27
CA TYR A 256 -3.06 9.80 16.07
C TYR A 256 -3.00 8.30 16.39
N ARG A 257 -2.36 7.92 17.51
CA ARG A 257 -2.24 6.51 17.94
C ARG A 257 -3.52 5.97 18.59
N CYS A 258 -4.16 6.78 19.45
CA CYS A 258 -5.42 6.46 20.10
C CYS A 258 -6.58 6.57 19.10
N SER A 259 -7.21 5.44 18.80
CA SER A 259 -8.30 5.38 17.82
C SER A 259 -9.19 4.16 18.04
N ASP A 260 -10.36 4.15 17.39
CA ASP A 260 -11.16 2.93 17.31
C ASP A 260 -10.34 1.81 16.65
N VAL A 261 -10.39 0.59 17.20
CA VAL A 261 -9.77 -0.59 16.58
C VAL A 261 -10.19 -0.82 15.12
N ALA A 262 -11.38 -0.35 14.73
CA ALA A 262 -11.85 -0.32 13.35
C ALA A 262 -10.93 0.51 12.45
N ALA A 263 -10.39 1.62 12.94
CA ALA A 263 -9.47 2.49 12.19
C ALA A 263 -8.09 1.82 11.96
N GLU A 264 -7.64 1.00 12.90
CA GLU A 264 -6.39 0.23 12.78
C GLU A 264 -6.54 -0.93 11.79
N VAL A 265 -7.65 -1.69 11.91
CA VAL A 265 -7.99 -2.76 10.95
C VAL A 265 -8.20 -2.19 9.54
N ALA A 266 -8.88 -1.05 9.43
CA ALA A 266 -9.11 -0.39 8.15
C ALA A 266 -7.81 0.01 7.47
N PHE A 267 -6.75 0.33 8.21
CA PHE A 267 -5.50 0.77 7.61
C PHE A 267 -4.82 -0.34 6.81
N LEU A 268 -4.57 -1.50 7.44
CA LEU A 268 -4.02 -2.64 6.71
C LEU A 268 -4.97 -3.13 5.61
N ALA A 269 -6.27 -3.14 5.87
CA ALA A 269 -7.26 -3.57 4.88
C ALA A 269 -7.29 -2.63 3.65
N MET A 270 -7.19 -1.32 3.85
CA MET A 270 -7.06 -0.32 2.78
C MET A 270 -5.78 -0.53 2.00
N ASP A 271 -4.66 -0.78 2.68
CA ASP A 271 -3.37 -0.99 2.01
C ASP A 271 -3.40 -2.27 1.16
N LEU A 272 -4.00 -3.36 1.67
CA LEU A 272 -4.23 -4.58 0.88
C LEU A 272 -5.12 -4.32 -0.35
N ASP A 273 -6.14 -3.46 -0.21
CA ASP A 273 -6.97 -3.04 -1.35
C ASP A 273 -6.12 -2.27 -2.37
N HIS A 274 -5.27 -1.35 -1.91
CA HIS A 274 -4.33 -0.57 -2.75
C HIS A 274 -3.33 -1.46 -3.52
N PHE A 275 -2.84 -2.53 -2.89
CA PHE A 275 -2.05 -3.59 -3.55
C PHE A 275 -2.86 -4.47 -4.53
N GLY A 276 -4.15 -4.16 -4.77
CA GLY A 276 -5.03 -4.92 -5.66
C GLY A 276 -5.44 -6.28 -5.09
N ARG A 277 -5.37 -6.44 -3.77
CA ARG A 277 -5.65 -7.68 -3.03
C ARG A 277 -6.86 -7.54 -2.11
N ALA A 278 -7.97 -7.07 -2.66
CA ALA A 278 -9.25 -7.00 -1.96
C ALA A 278 -9.75 -8.36 -1.44
N ASP A 279 -9.30 -9.46 -2.06
CA ASP A 279 -9.50 -10.83 -1.55
C ASP A 279 -8.81 -11.06 -0.19
N LEU A 280 -7.58 -10.57 -0.03
CA LEU A 280 -6.83 -10.65 1.22
C LEU A 280 -7.35 -9.67 2.26
N SER A 281 -7.72 -8.45 1.85
CA SER A 281 -8.40 -7.46 2.68
C SER A 281 -9.66 -8.05 3.33
N ALA A 282 -10.54 -8.68 2.53
CA ALA A 282 -11.73 -9.35 3.04
C ALA A 282 -11.39 -10.51 3.99
N ALA A 283 -10.40 -11.36 3.65
CA ALA A 283 -9.99 -12.47 4.50
C ALA A 283 -9.40 -12.01 5.85
N PHE A 284 -8.64 -10.91 5.84
CA PHE A 284 -8.08 -10.27 7.03
C PHE A 284 -9.19 -9.75 7.94
N VAL A 285 -10.11 -8.94 7.41
CA VAL A 285 -11.24 -8.36 8.16
C VAL A 285 -12.13 -9.46 8.72
N ASP A 286 -12.51 -10.45 7.92
CA ASP A 286 -13.34 -11.58 8.36
C ASP A 286 -12.70 -12.37 9.50
N THR A 287 -11.37 -12.50 9.48
CA THR A 287 -10.65 -13.21 10.53
C THR A 287 -10.52 -12.36 11.78
N TYR A 288 -10.28 -11.06 11.63
CA TYR A 288 -10.23 -10.14 12.76
C TYR A 288 -11.56 -10.13 13.50
N VAL A 289 -12.67 -9.92 12.79
CA VAL A 289 -14.03 -9.90 13.36
C VAL A 289 -14.34 -11.19 14.10
N ARG A 290 -14.00 -12.37 13.55
CA ARG A 290 -14.18 -13.66 14.23
C ARG A 290 -13.37 -13.77 15.54
N HIS A 291 -12.16 -13.21 15.59
CA HIS A 291 -11.34 -13.26 16.81
C HIS A 291 -11.75 -12.21 17.85
N SER A 292 -12.19 -11.03 17.43
CA SER A 292 -12.57 -9.93 18.31
C SER A 292 -14.04 -9.95 18.71
N SER A 293 -14.87 -10.77 18.04
CA SER A 293 -16.35 -10.77 18.14
C SER A 293 -16.93 -9.36 17.96
N ASP A 294 -16.34 -8.59 17.04
CA ASP A 294 -16.68 -7.19 16.79
C ASP A 294 -17.33 -7.02 15.41
N ASP A 295 -18.56 -7.48 15.25
CA ASP A 295 -19.29 -7.40 13.98
C ASP A 295 -19.62 -5.95 13.59
N GLU A 296 -19.81 -5.07 14.58
CA GLU A 296 -20.16 -3.67 14.38
C GLU A 296 -19.05 -2.87 13.68
N LEU A 297 -17.79 -3.31 13.80
CA LEU A 297 -16.65 -2.75 13.06
C LEU A 297 -16.91 -2.63 11.57
N ARG A 298 -17.66 -3.56 10.97
CA ARG A 298 -17.94 -3.56 9.52
C ARG A 298 -18.72 -2.32 9.08
N GLN A 299 -19.51 -1.72 9.97
CA GLN A 299 -20.25 -0.48 9.67
C GLN A 299 -19.33 0.74 9.55
N LEU A 300 -18.15 0.71 10.19
CA LEU A 300 -17.16 1.80 10.18
C LEU A 300 -16.02 1.57 9.17
N LEU A 301 -15.94 0.38 8.59
CA LEU A 301 -14.76 -0.06 7.85
C LEU A 301 -14.47 0.84 6.64
N ASP A 302 -15.48 1.12 5.82
CA ASP A 302 -15.30 1.93 4.62
C ASP A 302 -15.01 3.40 4.94
N PHE A 303 -15.65 3.93 5.99
CA PHE A 303 -15.34 5.26 6.51
C PHE A 303 -13.87 5.38 6.91
N TYR A 304 -13.34 4.42 7.66
CA TYR A 304 -11.93 4.45 8.06
C TYR A 304 -10.98 4.07 6.94
N LYS A 305 -11.36 3.21 5.99
CA LYS A 305 -10.55 2.94 4.80
C LYS A 305 -10.43 4.20 3.93
N CYS A 306 -11.53 4.93 3.76
CA CYS A 306 -11.55 6.24 3.11
C CYS A 306 -10.60 7.22 3.82
N TYR A 307 -10.70 7.33 5.15
CA TYR A 307 -9.80 8.16 5.95
C TYR A 307 -8.32 7.80 5.73
N ARG A 308 -7.97 6.51 5.82
CA ARG A 308 -6.58 6.06 5.69
C ARG A 308 -6.04 6.26 4.27
N ALA A 309 -6.82 5.96 3.24
CA ALA A 309 -6.46 6.24 1.85
C ALA A 309 -6.24 7.75 1.64
N TYR A 310 -7.15 8.60 2.14
CA TYR A 310 -7.01 10.05 2.07
C TYR A 310 -5.73 10.55 2.76
N VAL A 311 -5.41 10.03 3.94
CA VAL A 311 -4.17 10.38 4.67
C VAL A 311 -2.93 9.97 3.88
N ARG A 312 -2.91 8.79 3.26
CA ARG A 312 -1.78 8.34 2.41
C ARG A 312 -1.59 9.25 1.21
N GLY A 313 -2.68 9.58 0.51
CA GLY A 313 -2.68 10.57 -0.57
C GLY A 313 -2.12 11.91 -0.11
N LYS A 314 -2.63 12.43 1.03
CA LYS A 314 -2.17 13.70 1.61
C LYS A 314 -0.67 13.72 1.90
N VAL A 315 -0.14 12.68 2.56
CA VAL A 315 1.29 12.61 2.89
C VAL A 315 2.16 12.61 1.63
N LEU A 316 1.73 11.92 0.57
CA LEU A 316 2.42 11.96 -0.72
C LEU A 316 2.33 13.34 -1.37
N SER A 317 1.17 14.01 -1.31
CA SER A 317 0.99 15.36 -1.82
C SER A 317 1.88 16.38 -1.11
N LEU A 318 1.97 16.34 0.22
CA LEU A 318 2.82 17.24 1.00
C LEU A 318 4.32 17.08 0.65
N ARG A 319 4.76 15.88 0.30
CA ARG A 319 6.14 15.63 -0.16
C ARG A 319 6.44 16.25 -1.51
N LEU A 320 5.44 16.55 -2.35
CA LEU A 320 5.69 17.20 -3.65
C LEU A 320 6.30 18.58 -3.47
N ASP A 321 5.83 19.34 -2.47
CA ASP A 321 6.34 20.68 -2.19
C ASP A 321 7.78 20.64 -1.62
N GLU A 322 8.21 19.51 -1.06
CA GLU A 322 9.61 19.27 -0.64
C GLU A 322 10.53 18.86 -1.81
N LEU A 323 9.95 18.32 -2.90
CA LEU A 323 10.65 17.66 -4.00
C LEU A 323 10.75 18.50 -5.28
N ASP A 324 10.56 19.82 -5.20
CA ASP A 324 10.59 20.79 -6.32
C ASP A 324 11.93 20.85 -7.12
N ARG A 325 12.83 19.89 -6.90
CA ARG A 325 14.17 19.76 -7.48
C ARG A 325 14.32 18.63 -8.52
N ASP A 326 13.30 17.78 -8.75
CA ASP A 326 13.33 16.73 -9.79
C ASP A 326 11.95 16.41 -10.41
N PRO A 327 11.67 16.88 -11.66
CA PRO A 327 10.38 16.69 -12.33
C PRO A 327 10.00 15.23 -12.62
N ALA A 328 10.97 14.33 -12.83
CA ALA A 328 10.68 12.94 -13.15
C ALA A 328 10.17 12.19 -11.91
N HIS A 329 10.82 12.41 -10.77
CA HIS A 329 10.35 11.89 -9.49
C HIS A 329 8.99 12.48 -9.11
N ALA A 330 8.76 13.77 -9.30
CA ALA A 330 7.48 14.42 -8.98
C ALA A 330 6.26 13.74 -9.65
N SER A 331 6.39 13.30 -10.91
CA SER A 331 5.30 12.60 -11.63
C SER A 331 4.87 11.29 -10.94
N THR A 332 5.83 10.51 -10.43
CA THR A 332 5.55 9.25 -9.75
C THR A 332 4.80 9.45 -8.42
N PHE A 333 5.18 10.48 -7.66
CA PHE A 333 4.49 10.83 -6.42
C PHE A 333 3.06 11.34 -6.68
N VAL A 334 2.85 12.10 -7.76
CA VAL A 334 1.51 12.55 -8.16
C VAL A 334 0.62 11.35 -8.51
N ASP A 335 1.12 10.41 -9.31
CA ASP A 335 0.35 9.21 -9.70
C ASP A 335 0.03 8.31 -8.50
N GLU A 336 0.98 8.15 -7.58
CA GLU A 336 0.76 7.40 -6.34
C GLU A 336 -0.27 8.11 -5.45
N ALA A 337 -0.15 9.42 -5.23
CA ALA A 337 -1.13 10.21 -4.46
C ALA A 337 -2.54 10.10 -5.06
N ARG A 338 -2.66 10.27 -6.39
CA ARG A 338 -3.92 10.11 -7.13
C ARG A 338 -4.56 8.75 -6.90
N SER A 339 -3.76 7.68 -6.94
CA SER A 339 -4.28 6.33 -6.76
C SER A 339 -4.87 6.08 -5.37
N TYR A 340 -4.33 6.72 -4.33
CA TYR A 340 -4.93 6.69 -2.98
C TYR A 340 -6.21 7.52 -2.89
N PHE A 341 -6.30 8.68 -3.55
CA PHE A 341 -7.52 9.47 -3.57
C PHE A 341 -8.65 8.81 -4.38
N GLU A 342 -8.32 8.13 -5.47
CA GLU A 342 -9.26 7.30 -6.22
C GLU A 342 -9.77 6.14 -5.37
N LEU A 343 -8.89 5.49 -4.61
CA LEU A 343 -9.27 4.47 -3.65
C LEU A 343 -10.16 5.04 -2.54
N ALA A 344 -9.83 6.21 -1.99
CA ALA A 344 -10.64 6.91 -1.00
C ALA A 344 -12.05 7.22 -1.53
N HIS A 345 -12.15 7.71 -2.77
CA HIS A 345 -13.41 7.96 -3.46
C HIS A 345 -14.17 6.64 -3.67
N SER A 346 -13.51 5.54 -4.02
CA SER A 346 -14.20 4.27 -4.26
C SER A 346 -14.99 3.76 -3.03
N TYR A 347 -14.61 4.17 -1.82
CA TYR A 347 -15.31 3.82 -0.58
C TYR A 347 -16.55 4.69 -0.30
N THR A 348 -16.79 5.78 -1.03
CA THR A 348 -17.90 6.71 -0.75
C THR A 348 -19.25 6.25 -1.31
N ALA A 349 -19.26 5.18 -2.11
CA ALA A 349 -20.46 4.64 -2.74
C ALA A 349 -21.37 3.93 -1.72
N GLU A 350 -22.46 4.61 -1.33
CA GLU A 350 -23.48 4.10 -0.41
C GLU A 350 -24.90 4.18 -1.01
N PRO A 351 -25.67 3.07 -1.04
CA PRO A 351 -25.23 1.71 -0.76
C PRO A 351 -24.24 1.23 -1.83
N ARG A 352 -23.39 0.26 -1.46
CA ARG A 352 -22.49 -0.36 -2.42
C ARG A 352 -23.29 -1.05 -3.52
N HIS A 353 -23.00 -0.74 -4.77
CA HIS A 353 -23.51 -1.45 -5.94
C HIS A 353 -22.35 -2.22 -6.58
N PRO A 354 -22.20 -3.53 -6.29
CA PRO A 354 -21.13 -4.33 -6.86
C PRO A 354 -21.14 -4.24 -8.38
N THR A 355 -19.96 -4.13 -8.97
CA THR A 355 -19.80 -4.04 -10.42
C THR A 355 -18.82 -5.11 -10.90
N LEU A 356 -19.19 -5.79 -11.98
CA LEU A 356 -18.35 -6.73 -12.69
C LEU A 356 -17.61 -6.03 -13.83
N PHE A 357 -16.32 -5.81 -13.63
CA PHE A 357 -15.41 -5.31 -14.64
C PHE A 357 -14.83 -6.45 -15.45
N VAL A 358 -14.75 -6.28 -16.77
CA VAL A 358 -14.29 -7.31 -17.71
C VAL A 358 -13.27 -6.69 -18.65
N THR A 359 -11.99 -7.08 -18.52
CA THR A 359 -11.00 -6.70 -19.53
C THR A 359 -11.13 -7.61 -20.75
N VAL A 360 -11.15 -7.07 -21.95
CA VAL A 360 -11.15 -7.82 -23.21
C VAL A 360 -9.91 -7.38 -23.99
N GLY A 361 -9.15 -8.31 -24.55
CA GLY A 361 -7.97 -7.94 -25.33
C GLY A 361 -6.99 -9.08 -25.54
N LEU A 362 -6.17 -8.97 -26.58
CA LEU A 362 -5.14 -9.95 -26.91
C LEU A 362 -4.13 -10.14 -25.76
N PRO A 363 -3.50 -11.32 -25.64
CA PRO A 363 -2.33 -11.46 -24.78
C PRO A 363 -1.29 -10.37 -25.07
N ALA A 364 -0.68 -9.84 -24.01
CA ALA A 364 0.25 -8.71 -24.06
C ALA A 364 -0.32 -7.35 -24.52
N SER A 365 -1.64 -7.19 -24.65
CA SER A 365 -2.25 -5.87 -24.90
C SER A 365 -2.22 -4.90 -23.71
N GLY A 366 -1.76 -5.35 -22.52
CA GLY A 366 -1.73 -4.54 -21.29
C GLY A 366 -2.93 -4.75 -20.36
N LYS A 367 -3.92 -5.56 -20.74
CA LYS A 367 -5.11 -5.95 -19.93
C LYS A 367 -4.80 -6.25 -18.46
N THR A 368 -3.77 -7.04 -18.18
CA THR A 368 -3.40 -7.42 -16.80
C THR A 368 -2.90 -6.20 -16.02
N SER A 369 -2.10 -5.34 -16.62
CA SER A 369 -1.61 -4.10 -15.99
C SER A 369 -2.78 -3.16 -15.67
N LEU A 370 -3.72 -2.99 -16.61
CA LEU A 370 -4.94 -2.22 -16.36
C LEU A 370 -5.80 -2.84 -15.25
N ALA A 371 -6.01 -4.15 -15.27
CA ALA A 371 -6.78 -4.85 -14.24
C ALA A 371 -6.14 -4.73 -12.85
N CYS A 372 -4.82 -4.80 -12.74
CA CYS A 372 -4.10 -4.59 -11.48
C CYS A 372 -4.26 -3.14 -10.98
N ALA A 373 -4.08 -2.15 -11.86
CA ALA A 373 -4.24 -0.75 -11.49
C ALA A 373 -5.67 -0.43 -11.04
N LEU A 374 -6.69 -0.91 -11.77
CA LEU A 374 -8.09 -0.74 -11.38
C LEU A 374 -8.42 -1.48 -10.08
N ALA A 375 -7.84 -2.65 -9.85
CA ALA A 375 -8.03 -3.37 -8.59
C ALA A 375 -7.51 -2.57 -7.39
N GLY A 376 -6.34 -1.94 -7.52
CA GLY A 376 -5.76 -1.07 -6.49
C GLY A 376 -6.51 0.24 -6.25
N ARG A 377 -7.07 0.82 -7.32
CA ARG A 377 -7.73 2.15 -7.28
C ARG A 377 -9.22 2.07 -6.95
N LEU A 378 -9.87 0.92 -7.13
CA LEU A 378 -11.30 0.74 -6.91
C LEU A 378 -11.64 -0.40 -5.93
N ALA A 379 -10.64 -0.90 -5.17
CA ALA A 379 -10.76 -2.02 -4.23
C ALA A 379 -11.42 -3.28 -4.85
N LEU A 380 -11.01 -3.64 -6.08
CA LEU A 380 -11.61 -4.76 -6.81
C LEU A 380 -10.95 -6.09 -6.46
N VAL A 381 -11.75 -7.15 -6.38
CA VAL A 381 -11.21 -8.51 -6.39
C VAL A 381 -10.79 -8.86 -7.82
N ARG A 382 -9.49 -9.08 -8.04
CA ARG A 382 -8.96 -9.49 -9.35
C ARG A 382 -8.99 -11.00 -9.51
N LEU A 383 -9.54 -11.47 -10.63
CA LEU A 383 -9.53 -12.89 -11.01
C LEU A 383 -8.88 -13.06 -12.38
N SER A 384 -7.70 -13.67 -12.41
CA SER A 384 -6.94 -13.90 -13.65
C SER A 384 -7.20 -15.27 -14.25
N SER A 385 -7.48 -15.33 -15.56
CA SER A 385 -7.63 -16.60 -16.28
C SER A 385 -6.35 -17.44 -16.27
N ASP A 386 -5.18 -16.82 -16.34
CA ASP A 386 -3.89 -17.52 -16.35
C ASP A 386 -3.62 -18.20 -15.01
N VAL A 387 -3.89 -17.50 -13.89
CA VAL A 387 -3.79 -18.07 -12.54
C VAL A 387 -4.81 -19.20 -12.34
N VAL A 388 -6.09 -18.96 -12.66
CA VAL A 388 -7.14 -19.98 -12.49
C VAL A 388 -6.86 -21.22 -13.34
N ARG A 389 -6.32 -21.05 -14.55
CA ARG A 389 -5.97 -22.16 -15.44
C ARG A 389 -4.94 -23.10 -14.81
N LYS A 390 -3.89 -22.55 -14.18
CA LYS A 390 -2.84 -23.33 -13.53
C LYS A 390 -3.30 -23.98 -12.22
N GLU A 391 -4.08 -23.26 -11.42
CA GLU A 391 -4.66 -23.82 -10.20
C GLU A 391 -5.58 -25.04 -10.47
N LEU A 392 -6.33 -25.04 -11.57
CA LEU A 392 -7.22 -26.15 -11.94
C LEU A 392 -6.47 -27.48 -12.21
N VAL A 393 -5.16 -27.43 -12.41
CA VAL A 393 -4.29 -28.59 -12.63
C VAL A 393 -3.23 -28.75 -11.53
N GLY A 394 -3.33 -27.99 -10.43
CA GLY A 394 -2.42 -28.10 -9.28
C GLY A 394 -1.03 -27.48 -9.50
N MET A 395 -0.87 -26.62 -10.51
CA MET A 395 0.40 -25.95 -10.80
C MET A 395 0.54 -24.62 -10.05
N LYS A 396 1.79 -24.20 -9.81
CA LYS A 396 2.06 -22.84 -9.29
C LYS A 396 1.68 -21.80 -10.36
N SER A 397 1.23 -20.62 -9.94
CA SER A 397 0.80 -19.55 -10.85
C SER A 397 1.90 -19.11 -11.83
N THR A 398 3.17 -19.15 -11.42
CA THR A 398 4.34 -18.78 -12.23
C THR A 398 4.97 -19.96 -12.97
N GLU A 399 4.53 -21.20 -12.72
CA GLU A 399 5.07 -22.38 -13.41
C GLU A 399 4.64 -22.37 -14.88
N ARG A 400 5.59 -22.44 -15.81
CA ARG A 400 5.32 -22.31 -17.24
C ARG A 400 4.99 -23.63 -17.92
N ARG A 401 4.12 -23.57 -18.92
CA ARG A 401 3.92 -24.66 -19.90
C ARG A 401 4.10 -24.16 -21.32
N LEU A 402 4.96 -24.84 -22.07
CA LEU A 402 5.24 -24.53 -23.47
C LEU A 402 4.28 -25.27 -24.42
N ASP A 403 2.98 -25.25 -24.10
CA ASP A 403 1.97 -25.91 -24.93
C ASP A 403 1.85 -25.21 -26.29
N ALA A 404 1.56 -25.99 -27.34
CA ALA A 404 1.20 -25.45 -28.65
C ALA A 404 -0.16 -24.74 -28.63
N PHE A 405 -0.47 -23.96 -29.66
CA PHE A 405 -1.75 -23.25 -29.77
C PHE A 405 -2.93 -24.21 -29.63
N GLN A 406 -3.87 -23.88 -28.73
CA GLN A 406 -5.05 -24.69 -28.41
C GLN A 406 -4.73 -26.14 -27.95
N GLN A 407 -3.57 -26.36 -27.33
CA GLN A 407 -3.22 -27.64 -26.70
C GLN A 407 -3.00 -27.46 -25.18
N GLY A 408 -2.88 -28.58 -24.47
CA GLY A 408 -2.61 -28.62 -23.03
C GLY A 408 -3.53 -27.69 -22.21
N LEU A 409 -2.92 -26.76 -21.47
CA LEU A 409 -3.63 -25.79 -20.62
C LEU A 409 -4.57 -24.86 -21.41
N TYR A 410 -4.31 -24.66 -22.70
CA TYR A 410 -5.05 -23.77 -23.58
C TYR A 410 -6.01 -24.49 -24.53
N SER A 411 -6.15 -25.82 -24.39
CA SER A 411 -7.12 -26.60 -25.18
C SER A 411 -8.55 -26.05 -25.06
N PRO A 412 -9.41 -26.22 -26.09
CA PRO A 412 -10.79 -25.72 -26.04
C PRO A 412 -11.58 -26.22 -24.83
N GLN A 413 -11.33 -27.45 -24.38
CA GLN A 413 -11.95 -28.02 -23.18
C GLN A 413 -11.43 -27.35 -21.90
N MET A 414 -10.10 -27.18 -21.77
CA MET A 414 -9.51 -26.52 -20.61
C MET A 414 -9.93 -25.05 -20.52
N SER A 415 -9.91 -24.33 -21.64
CA SER A 415 -10.40 -22.95 -21.73
C SER A 415 -11.85 -22.84 -21.25
N ARG A 416 -12.76 -23.71 -21.70
CA ARG A 416 -14.15 -23.74 -21.20
C ARG A 416 -14.22 -23.94 -19.67
N ARG A 417 -13.42 -24.85 -19.11
CA ARG A 417 -13.33 -25.09 -17.66
C ARG A 417 -12.82 -23.86 -16.90
N THR A 418 -11.76 -23.21 -17.39
CA THR A 418 -11.18 -21.99 -16.81
C THR A 418 -12.19 -20.85 -16.77
N TYR A 419 -12.83 -20.53 -17.89
CA TYR A 419 -13.82 -19.45 -17.94
C TYR A 419 -15.07 -19.76 -17.10
N ALA A 420 -15.50 -21.02 -17.01
CA ALA A 420 -16.56 -21.42 -16.08
C ALA A 420 -16.15 -21.23 -14.60
N ALA A 421 -14.91 -21.60 -14.25
CA ALA A 421 -14.36 -21.40 -12.91
C ALA A 421 -14.25 -19.91 -12.56
N LEU A 422 -13.80 -19.06 -13.49
CA LEU A 422 -13.77 -17.60 -13.31
C LEU A 422 -15.15 -17.03 -12.97
N ARG A 423 -16.17 -17.36 -13.77
CA ARG A 423 -17.55 -16.91 -13.52
C ARG A 423 -18.08 -17.40 -12.16
N ARG A 424 -17.78 -18.65 -11.79
CA ARG A 424 -18.17 -19.20 -10.48
C ARG A 424 -17.50 -18.43 -9.34
N ARG A 425 -16.21 -18.10 -9.46
CA ARG A 425 -15.47 -17.32 -8.46
C ARG A 425 -16.00 -15.88 -8.37
N ALA A 426 -16.22 -15.21 -9.50
CA ALA A 426 -16.80 -13.87 -9.55
C ALA A 426 -18.16 -13.81 -8.87
N ARG A 427 -19.04 -14.78 -9.13
CA ARG A 427 -20.36 -14.89 -8.48
C ARG A 427 -20.27 -14.89 -6.94
N ARG A 428 -19.26 -15.56 -6.37
CA ARG A 428 -19.11 -15.63 -4.90
C ARG A 428 -18.75 -14.28 -4.30
N TRP A 429 -17.90 -13.52 -4.97
CA TRP A 429 -17.47 -12.20 -4.51
C TRP A 429 -18.56 -11.14 -4.71
N LEU A 430 -19.20 -11.14 -5.88
CA LEU A 430 -20.30 -10.22 -6.17
C LEU A 430 -21.48 -10.39 -5.20
N ARG A 431 -21.78 -11.62 -4.76
CA ARG A 431 -22.81 -11.90 -3.74
C ARG A 431 -22.43 -11.48 -2.31
N ARG A 432 -21.17 -11.10 -2.10
CA ARG A 432 -20.65 -10.60 -0.82
C ARG A 432 -20.33 -9.10 -0.92
N ASP A 433 -21.00 -8.42 -1.83
CA ASP A 433 -20.87 -6.99 -2.09
C ASP A 433 -19.48 -6.50 -2.47
N HIS A 434 -18.67 -7.38 -3.09
CA HIS A 434 -17.37 -7.02 -3.66
C HIS A 434 -17.46 -6.89 -5.18
N SER A 435 -17.02 -5.75 -5.70
CA SER A 435 -16.76 -5.57 -7.12
C SER A 435 -15.59 -6.45 -7.57
N VAL A 436 -15.66 -6.92 -8.82
CA VAL A 436 -14.72 -7.91 -9.37
C VAL A 436 -14.19 -7.43 -10.70
N VAL A 437 -12.89 -7.60 -10.95
CA VAL A 437 -12.30 -7.48 -12.29
C VAL A 437 -11.85 -8.84 -12.81
N LEU A 438 -12.39 -9.24 -13.97
CA LEU A 438 -11.98 -10.44 -14.69
C LEU A 438 -10.84 -10.09 -15.66
N ASP A 439 -9.64 -10.57 -15.35
CA ASP A 439 -8.45 -10.44 -16.19
C ASP A 439 -8.31 -11.67 -17.10
N ALA A 440 -8.88 -11.58 -18.30
CA ALA A 440 -8.79 -12.61 -19.32
C ALA A 440 -8.85 -12.02 -20.74
N THR A 441 -8.60 -12.85 -21.74
CA THR A 441 -8.64 -12.41 -23.14
C THR A 441 -10.07 -12.13 -23.63
N PHE A 442 -11.03 -12.99 -23.23
CA PHE A 442 -12.43 -12.93 -23.69
C PHE A 442 -12.56 -12.71 -25.21
N GLY A 443 -11.76 -13.46 -25.97
CA GLY A 443 -11.59 -13.25 -27.41
C GLY A 443 -12.75 -13.75 -28.27
N GLN A 444 -13.77 -14.37 -27.66
CA GLN A 444 -14.91 -14.94 -28.37
C GLN A 444 -16.23 -14.31 -27.89
N PRO A 445 -17.18 -13.96 -28.79
CA PRO A 445 -18.45 -13.32 -28.41
C PRO A 445 -19.24 -14.11 -27.36
N ARG A 446 -19.25 -15.44 -27.48
CA ARG A 446 -19.92 -16.34 -26.53
C ARG A 446 -19.40 -16.21 -25.10
N GLU A 447 -18.10 -15.92 -24.93
CA GLU A 447 -17.47 -15.79 -23.61
C GLU A 447 -17.90 -14.46 -22.96
N ARG A 448 -17.89 -13.38 -23.73
CA ARG A 448 -18.37 -12.06 -23.30
C ARG A 448 -19.87 -12.09 -22.95
N ALA A 449 -20.68 -12.70 -23.80
CA ALA A 449 -22.11 -12.89 -23.55
C ALA A 449 -22.39 -13.72 -22.28
N ALA A 450 -21.54 -14.70 -21.95
CA ALA A 450 -21.70 -15.49 -20.72
C ALA A 450 -21.39 -14.68 -19.45
N VAL A 451 -20.45 -13.73 -19.52
CA VAL A 451 -20.12 -12.85 -18.38
C VAL A 451 -21.18 -11.76 -18.21
N ARG A 452 -21.66 -11.14 -19.29
CA ARG A 452 -22.77 -10.17 -19.22
C ARG A 452 -24.04 -10.81 -18.65
N ARG A 453 -24.36 -12.05 -19.04
CA ARG A 453 -25.46 -12.83 -18.44
C ARG A 453 -25.27 -13.08 -16.95
N LEU A 454 -24.03 -13.26 -16.48
CA LEU A 454 -23.76 -13.39 -15.05
C LEU A 454 -24.08 -12.09 -14.30
N ALA A 455 -23.65 -10.94 -14.83
CA ALA A 455 -23.94 -9.65 -14.21
C ALA A 455 -25.45 -9.38 -14.16
N ALA A 456 -26.15 -9.56 -15.28
CA ALA A 456 -27.61 -9.42 -15.36
C ALA A 456 -28.35 -10.34 -14.38
N ALA A 457 -27.94 -11.62 -14.29
CA ALA A 457 -28.56 -12.59 -13.38
C ALA A 457 -28.33 -12.28 -11.89
N LEU A 458 -27.34 -11.44 -11.55
CA LEU A 458 -27.08 -11.00 -10.18
C LEU A 458 -27.59 -9.57 -9.91
N GLY A 459 -28.13 -8.87 -10.92
CA GLY A 459 -28.55 -7.47 -10.78
C GLY A 459 -27.40 -6.50 -10.49
N VAL A 460 -26.17 -6.83 -10.91
CA VAL A 460 -24.97 -6.02 -10.66
C VAL A 460 -24.55 -5.24 -11.91
N GLY A 461 -23.83 -4.13 -11.72
CA GLY A 461 -23.26 -3.37 -12.82
C GLY A 461 -22.29 -4.22 -13.66
N CYS A 462 -22.15 -3.91 -14.95
CA CYS A 462 -21.22 -4.58 -15.84
C CYS A 462 -20.46 -3.56 -16.69
N VAL A 463 -19.14 -3.52 -16.58
CA VAL A 463 -18.29 -2.63 -17.36
C VAL A 463 -17.29 -3.45 -18.17
N VAL A 464 -17.28 -3.26 -19.48
CA VAL A 464 -16.38 -3.96 -20.40
C VAL A 464 -15.29 -3.00 -20.87
N LEU A 465 -14.03 -3.36 -20.65
CA LEU A 465 -12.84 -2.57 -20.98
C LEU A 465 -12.10 -3.26 -22.14
N TYR A 466 -12.18 -2.70 -23.35
CA TYR A 466 -11.45 -3.21 -24.52
C TYR A 466 -10.03 -2.66 -24.54
N CYS A 467 -9.07 -3.50 -24.15
CA CYS A 467 -7.66 -3.20 -24.00
C CYS A 467 -6.91 -3.41 -25.32
N ARG A 468 -6.51 -2.31 -25.97
CA ARG A 468 -5.83 -2.29 -27.26
C ARG A 468 -4.37 -1.89 -27.09
N ALA A 469 -3.50 -2.42 -27.94
CA ALA A 469 -2.14 -1.94 -28.13
C ALA A 469 -1.75 -2.25 -29.58
N ASP A 470 -0.84 -1.46 -30.16
CA ASP A 470 -0.36 -1.75 -31.51
C ASP A 470 0.44 -3.07 -31.59
N ASP A 471 0.54 -3.63 -32.80
CA ASP A 471 1.20 -4.90 -33.07
C ASP A 471 2.67 -4.90 -32.62
N THR A 472 3.38 -3.79 -32.82
CA THR A 472 4.79 -3.61 -32.47
C THR A 472 4.98 -3.75 -30.96
N THR A 473 4.14 -3.07 -30.19
CA THR A 473 4.10 -3.05 -28.73
C THR A 473 3.73 -4.44 -28.19
N ILE A 474 2.72 -5.10 -28.76
CA ILE A 474 2.33 -6.45 -28.34
C ILE A 474 3.48 -7.44 -28.55
N ARG A 475 4.11 -7.43 -29.72
CA ARG A 475 5.25 -8.33 -30.02
C ARG A 475 6.43 -8.07 -29.09
N ALA A 476 6.78 -6.81 -28.83
CA ALA A 476 7.84 -6.44 -27.91
C ALA A 476 7.54 -6.93 -26.48
N ARG A 477 6.30 -6.76 -26.00
CA ARG A 477 5.86 -7.25 -24.68
C ARG A 477 5.83 -8.78 -24.59
N LEU A 478 5.48 -9.49 -25.67
CA LEU A 478 5.57 -10.96 -25.70
C LEU A 478 7.02 -11.44 -25.63
N ALA A 479 7.94 -10.74 -26.29
CA ALA A 479 9.37 -11.05 -26.23
C ALA A 479 9.94 -10.82 -24.83
N SER A 480 9.66 -9.67 -24.20
CA SER A 480 10.17 -9.37 -22.85
C SER A 480 9.60 -10.30 -21.78
N ARG A 481 8.35 -10.73 -21.92
CA ARG A 481 7.74 -11.72 -21.02
C ARG A 481 8.44 -13.06 -21.08
N ALA A 482 9.08 -13.44 -22.19
CA ALA A 482 9.75 -14.73 -22.28
C ALA A 482 10.83 -14.91 -21.19
N THR A 483 11.44 -13.83 -20.72
CA THR A 483 12.49 -13.82 -19.70
C THR A 483 11.99 -13.55 -18.27
N ASP A 484 10.72 -13.18 -18.09
CA ASP A 484 10.13 -12.86 -16.80
C ASP A 484 9.65 -14.12 -16.04
N VAL A 485 10.43 -14.58 -15.06
CA VAL A 485 10.13 -15.80 -14.29
C VAL A 485 8.88 -15.70 -13.44
N ASP A 486 8.40 -14.49 -13.14
CA ASP A 486 7.24 -14.26 -12.29
C ASP A 486 5.95 -14.06 -13.09
N THR A 487 6.02 -14.14 -14.43
CA THR A 487 4.83 -13.98 -15.27
C THR A 487 3.93 -15.22 -15.21
N PRO A 488 2.62 -15.06 -14.91
CA PRO A 488 1.70 -16.19 -14.92
C PRO A 488 1.25 -16.61 -16.33
N SER A 489 1.51 -15.80 -17.35
CA SER A 489 1.01 -16.02 -18.71
C SER A 489 1.98 -16.89 -19.54
N ASP A 490 1.47 -17.92 -20.22
CA ASP A 490 2.29 -18.77 -21.11
C ASP A 490 2.29 -18.30 -22.57
N ALA A 491 1.74 -17.11 -22.86
CA ALA A 491 1.69 -16.56 -24.22
C ALA A 491 3.09 -16.18 -24.72
N ARG A 492 3.44 -16.66 -25.91
CA ARG A 492 4.77 -16.49 -26.53
C ARG A 492 4.66 -15.82 -27.89
N LEU A 493 5.74 -15.17 -28.32
CA LEU A 493 5.82 -14.48 -29.61
C LEU A 493 5.50 -15.42 -30.79
N GLU A 494 5.95 -16.67 -30.73
CA GLU A 494 5.67 -17.71 -31.74
C GLU A 494 4.17 -17.96 -31.96
N LEU A 495 3.36 -17.77 -30.92
CA LEU A 495 1.91 -18.00 -30.96
C LEU A 495 1.15 -16.78 -31.52
N TRP A 496 1.82 -15.64 -31.73
CA TRP A 496 1.19 -14.38 -32.10
C TRP A 496 0.28 -14.47 -33.34
N PRO A 497 0.70 -15.08 -34.47
CA PRO A 497 -0.17 -15.17 -35.65
C PRO A 497 -1.48 -15.91 -35.36
N ALA A 498 -1.42 -17.01 -34.61
CA ALA A 498 -2.59 -17.80 -34.25
C ALA A 498 -3.48 -17.09 -33.22
N LEU A 499 -2.88 -16.40 -32.24
CA LEU A 499 -3.61 -15.60 -31.24
C LEU A 499 -4.39 -14.46 -31.90
N ARG A 500 -3.77 -13.74 -32.84
CA ARG A 500 -4.41 -12.66 -33.59
C ARG A 500 -5.55 -13.19 -34.47
N ALA A 501 -5.31 -14.26 -35.22
CA ALA A 501 -6.33 -14.84 -36.11
C ALA A 501 -7.55 -15.36 -35.36
N ALA A 502 -7.37 -15.86 -34.13
CA ALA A 502 -8.46 -16.41 -33.32
C ALA A 502 -9.22 -15.36 -32.47
N PHE A 503 -8.78 -14.10 -32.43
CA PHE A 503 -9.41 -13.06 -31.63
C PHE A 503 -10.51 -12.36 -32.44
N VAL A 504 -11.72 -12.31 -31.87
CA VAL A 504 -12.86 -11.59 -32.44
C VAL A 504 -13.06 -10.30 -31.65
N GLU A 505 -12.97 -9.17 -32.34
CA GLU A 505 -13.19 -7.86 -31.72
C GLU A 505 -14.58 -7.75 -31.06
N PRO A 506 -14.72 -7.00 -29.97
CA PRO A 506 -15.97 -6.89 -29.20
C PRO A 506 -17.01 -5.94 -29.80
N SER A 507 -17.21 -5.97 -31.12
CA SER A 507 -18.16 -5.07 -31.81
C SER A 507 -19.62 -5.28 -31.40
N GLU A 508 -19.96 -6.43 -30.78
CA GLU A 508 -21.30 -6.70 -30.27
C GLU A 508 -21.63 -5.99 -28.94
N ILE A 509 -20.69 -5.21 -28.39
CA ILE A 509 -20.84 -4.50 -27.12
C ILE A 509 -20.76 -2.98 -27.41
N PRO A 510 -21.89 -2.31 -27.68
CA PRO A 510 -21.90 -0.91 -28.11
C PRO A 510 -21.41 0.04 -27.00
N ASP A 511 -21.59 -0.37 -25.75
CA ASP A 511 -21.27 0.38 -24.55
C ASP A 511 -19.95 -0.10 -23.93
N LEU A 512 -18.92 -0.48 -24.69
CA LEU A 512 -17.61 -0.80 -24.12
C LEU A 512 -16.75 0.45 -23.88
N ILE A 513 -15.74 0.35 -23.01
CA ILE A 513 -14.71 1.37 -22.80
C ILE A 513 -13.45 0.93 -23.56
N GLU A 514 -13.13 1.58 -24.67
CA GLU A 514 -11.84 1.38 -25.34
C GLU A 514 -10.70 2.01 -24.54
N VAL A 515 -9.63 1.25 -24.31
CA VAL A 515 -8.44 1.71 -23.59
C VAL A 515 -7.22 1.41 -24.46
N ASP A 516 -6.57 2.46 -24.95
CA ASP A 516 -5.31 2.36 -25.67
C ASP A 516 -4.14 2.28 -24.69
N LEU A 517 -3.56 1.09 -24.59
CA LEU A 517 -2.44 0.73 -23.75
C LEU A 517 -1.12 0.69 -24.54
N THR A 518 -1.09 1.34 -25.72
CA THR A 518 0.16 1.79 -26.36
C THR A 518 0.74 2.99 -25.59
N LYS A 519 -0.15 3.80 -25.00
CA LYS A 519 0.15 4.93 -24.13
C LYS A 519 0.72 4.50 -22.76
N PRO A 520 1.35 5.43 -22.00
CA PRO A 520 1.71 5.19 -20.62
C PRO A 520 0.51 4.71 -19.78
N LEU A 521 0.76 3.76 -18.88
CA LEU A 521 -0.30 3.10 -18.11
C LEU A 521 -1.09 4.12 -17.25
N ALA A 522 -0.42 5.11 -16.67
CA ALA A 522 -1.06 6.13 -15.83
C ALA A 522 -2.15 6.89 -16.59
N GLU A 523 -1.84 7.40 -17.80
CA GLU A 523 -2.78 8.10 -18.68
C GLU A 523 -3.97 7.19 -19.07
N ALA A 524 -3.68 5.94 -19.43
CA ALA A 524 -4.71 4.98 -19.84
C ALA A 524 -5.66 4.62 -18.68
N VAL A 525 -5.15 4.50 -17.45
CA VAL A 525 -5.94 4.24 -16.25
C VAL A 525 -6.81 5.44 -15.91
N GLU A 526 -6.27 6.66 -15.95
CA GLU A 526 -7.02 7.89 -15.69
C GLU A 526 -8.20 8.05 -16.67
N GLY A 527 -7.94 7.89 -17.97
CA GLY A 527 -8.99 7.93 -18.99
C GLY A 527 -10.04 6.82 -18.83
N ALA A 528 -9.63 5.63 -18.39
CA ALA A 528 -10.56 4.55 -18.09
C ALA A 528 -11.45 4.86 -16.88
N LEU A 529 -10.86 5.39 -15.79
CA LEU A 529 -11.59 5.73 -14.56
C LEU A 529 -12.65 6.81 -14.79
N GLU A 530 -12.34 7.82 -15.58
CA GLU A 530 -13.31 8.88 -15.90
C GLU A 530 -14.54 8.34 -16.64
N ARG A 531 -14.29 7.44 -17.61
CA ARG A 531 -15.36 6.75 -18.35
C ARG A 531 -16.09 5.70 -17.51
N ILE A 532 -15.46 5.16 -16.48
CA ILE A 532 -16.10 4.28 -15.50
C ILE A 532 -17.06 5.08 -14.62
N ARG A 533 -16.61 6.23 -14.08
CA ARG A 533 -17.43 7.09 -13.20
C ARG A 533 -18.71 7.53 -13.87
N THR A 534 -18.64 7.99 -15.11
CA THR A 534 -19.80 8.39 -15.92
C THR A 534 -20.82 7.27 -16.18
N ARG A 535 -20.44 6.00 -15.99
CA ARG A 535 -21.32 4.83 -16.21
C ARG A 535 -21.84 4.19 -14.94
N ILE A 536 -21.10 4.28 -13.84
CA ILE A 536 -21.48 3.70 -12.55
C ILE A 536 -22.30 4.70 -11.72
N THR A 537 -22.10 6.00 -11.92
CA THR A 537 -22.93 7.02 -11.26
C THR A 537 -24.33 6.96 -11.89
N PRO A 538 -25.39 6.64 -11.12
CA PRO A 538 -26.74 6.84 -11.63
C PRO A 538 -26.88 8.32 -11.96
N SER A 539 -27.55 8.64 -13.07
CA SER A 539 -28.03 9.98 -13.32
C SER A 539 -28.75 10.45 -12.07
N ILE A 540 -28.16 11.36 -11.30
CA ILE A 540 -28.89 12.12 -10.28
C ILE A 540 -29.81 13.01 -11.10
N SER A 541 -30.97 12.47 -11.43
CA SER A 541 -32.03 13.13 -12.19
C SER A 541 -33.32 12.91 -11.42
N ASN A 542 -33.66 13.95 -10.63
CA ASN A 542 -34.96 14.28 -10.07
C ASN A 542 -35.74 13.19 -9.32
N VAL A 543 -35.67 13.24 -7.98
CA VAL A 543 -36.84 13.19 -7.09
C VAL A 543 -36.64 14.23 -5.99
#